data_AF-A0AAV1X472-F1
#
_entry.id   AF-A0AAV1X472-F1
#
_cell.length_a   1.000
_cell.length_b   1.000
_cell.length_c   1.000
_cell.angle_alpha   90.00
_cell.angle_beta   90.00
_cell.angle_gamma   90.00
#
_symmetry.space_group_name_H-M   'P 1'
#
loop_
_entity.id
_entity.type
_entity.pdbx_description
1 polymer ?
#
loop_
_entity_poly.entity_id
_entity_poly.type
_entity_poly.pdbx_seq_one_letter_code
_entity_poly.pdbx_strand_id
1 'polypeptide(L)'
;MEFDSIHIPTCSKHHQAIYQEWFNYIDSDTDGRITGSDATKFLSMSNLSREDLKQVWAIADSNRQGYLGFAEFIIAMQLVSLAQSGHPVTHDLLNSDVDLTNLKPPTMEGLDTLLTNKNHNQKELDVNVINNIAASSRLQPSPSGNWFSSKSSKNLPVSSVTSIIDGLKRLYNQKLKPLEVTYRFNDFGSPLLTNSEFDAKPMVLLLGQYSTGKTTFINHLLKTSYPGSHIGPEPTTDRFVVVMSGTDERSIPGNTIAVQADMPFSGLTTFGTSFLSKFECSQMKHPLLEHITFVDSPGVLSGDKQRTERAYDFTGVISWFAAKCDLILLLFDPHKLDVSDEFKRVISSLRGNDDKVRVVLNKADQVDTQQLMRVYGALMWSLGKVLNTPEVMRVYIGSFHGKPINDAVGGPIGKELFEKEQDDLLSDLKDIPKKACDRRINEFVKRARAAKIHAYIISHLKKEMPSMIGKTKAQQKLIANLDREFGKVQREFHLSPGDFPNVEHYRESLSHYNIDKFEKLKPKLIQAVDDMLGYDIPNLLKNFRNPYE
;
A
#
# COMPACT_ATOMS: atom_id res chain seq x y z
N MET A 1 -7.91 6.99 26.81
CA MET A 1 -6.47 7.16 27.04
C MET A 1 -5.96 7.99 25.90
N GLU A 2 -5.49 9.20 26.21
CA GLU A 2 -4.88 10.11 25.24
C GLU A 2 -3.60 9.48 24.69
N PHE A 3 -3.39 9.58 23.38
CA PHE A 3 -2.11 9.30 22.77
C PHE A 3 -1.30 10.58 22.88
N ASP A 4 -0.32 10.63 23.79
CA ASP A 4 0.66 11.70 23.80
C ASP A 4 1.52 11.55 22.53
N SER A 5 1.19 12.34 21.52
CA SER A 5 2.02 12.52 20.34
C SER A 5 3.35 13.11 20.79
N ILE A 6 4.47 12.42 20.50
CA ILE A 6 5.80 13.00 20.69
C ILE A 6 5.87 14.23 19.78
N HIS A 7 5.92 15.42 20.39
CA HIS A 7 6.12 16.66 19.67
C HIS A 7 7.52 16.58 19.04
N ILE A 8 7.64 16.71 17.71
CA ILE A 8 8.96 16.84 17.09
C ILE A 8 9.58 18.09 17.70
N PRO A 9 10.71 18.00 18.42
CA PRO A 9 11.27 19.17 19.05
C PRO A 9 11.83 20.11 17.98
N THR A 10 11.62 21.40 18.16
CA THR A 10 12.11 22.46 17.26
C THR A 10 13.64 22.43 17.19
N CYS A 11 14.18 21.80 16.16
CA CYS A 11 15.61 21.80 15.85
C CYS A 11 15.95 23.03 14.97
N SER A 12 17.09 23.68 15.22
CA SER A 12 17.52 24.85 14.42
C SER A 12 17.76 24.47 12.95
N LYS A 13 17.49 25.37 12.00
CA LYS A 13 17.75 25.13 10.56
C LYS A 13 19.21 24.77 10.27
N HIS A 14 20.13 25.26 11.09
CA HIS A 14 21.56 24.95 10.98
C HIS A 14 21.86 23.50 11.39
N HIS A 15 21.31 23.05 12.52
CA HIS A 15 21.48 21.66 12.98
C HIS A 15 20.77 20.66 12.06
N GLN A 16 19.60 21.02 11.50
CA GLN A 16 18.93 20.21 10.50
C GLN A 16 19.81 19.98 9.25
N ALA A 17 20.55 20.99 8.79
CA ALA A 17 21.46 20.84 7.65
C ALA A 17 22.62 19.87 7.96
N ILE A 18 23.18 19.95 9.17
CA ILE A 18 24.24 19.03 9.63
C ILE A 18 23.70 17.60 9.72
N TYR A 19 22.52 17.42 10.32
CA TYR A 19 21.90 16.10 10.44
C TYR A 19 21.49 15.54 9.09
N GLN A 20 21.11 16.37 8.12
CA GLN A 20 20.84 15.94 6.75
C GLN A 20 22.10 15.39 6.07
N GLU A 21 23.25 16.03 6.26
CA GLU A 21 24.52 15.53 5.72
C GLU A 21 24.89 14.18 6.33
N TRP A 22 24.71 14.02 7.64
CA TRP A 22 24.96 12.76 8.33
C TRP A 22 23.96 11.68 7.91
N PHE A 23 22.69 12.04 7.76
CA PHE A 23 21.65 11.14 7.29
C PHE A 23 22.00 10.60 5.90
N ASN A 24 22.36 11.47 4.97
CA ASN A 24 22.79 11.09 3.61
C ASN A 24 24.12 10.30 3.59
N TYR A 25 24.94 10.43 4.63
CA TYR A 25 26.13 9.61 4.79
C TYR A 25 25.78 8.17 5.16
N ILE A 26 24.83 8.00 6.08
CA ILE A 26 24.40 6.70 6.62
C ILE A 26 23.48 5.98 5.61
N ASP A 27 22.58 6.72 4.95
CA ASP A 27 21.69 6.26 3.89
C ASP A 27 22.47 6.05 2.58
N SER A 28 23.24 4.96 2.54
CA SER A 28 24.12 4.64 1.41
C SER A 28 23.38 4.22 0.14
N ASP A 29 22.14 3.75 0.28
CA ASP A 29 21.25 3.28 -0.80
C ASP A 29 20.18 4.30 -1.19
N THR A 30 20.16 5.47 -0.55
CA THR A 30 19.30 6.63 -0.86
C THR A 30 17.80 6.30 -0.80
N ASP A 31 17.44 5.38 0.09
CA ASP A 31 16.06 4.93 0.26
C ASP A 31 15.28 5.78 1.28
N GLY A 32 15.96 6.73 1.93
CA GLY A 32 15.41 7.64 2.91
C GLY A 32 15.23 7.02 4.30
N ARG A 33 15.91 5.90 4.59
CA ARG A 33 15.76 5.15 5.85
C ARG A 33 17.12 4.77 6.44
N ILE A 34 17.24 4.85 7.76
CA ILE A 34 18.41 4.34 8.51
C ILE A 34 17.99 3.09 9.28
N THR A 35 18.58 1.94 8.95
CA THR A 35 18.28 0.67 9.64
C THR A 35 18.87 0.64 11.05
N GLY A 36 18.33 -0.21 11.93
CA GLY A 36 18.91 -0.41 13.28
C GLY A 36 20.38 -0.83 13.25
N SER A 37 20.82 -1.56 12.21
CA SER A 37 22.22 -1.96 12.07
C SER A 37 23.14 -0.80 11.70
N ASP A 38 22.66 0.11 10.85
CA ASP A 38 23.41 1.30 10.42
C ASP A 38 23.39 2.38 11.50
N ALA A 39 22.24 2.57 12.15
CA ALA A 39 22.14 3.41 13.34
C ALA A 39 23.04 2.91 14.46
N THR A 40 23.12 1.60 14.73
CA THR A 40 24.01 1.09 15.80
C THR A 40 25.48 1.39 15.49
N LYS A 41 25.92 1.20 14.24
CA LYS A 41 27.30 1.55 13.83
C LYS A 41 27.55 3.04 13.99
N PHE A 42 26.65 3.87 13.49
CA PHE A 42 26.79 5.32 13.55
C PHE A 42 26.71 5.85 14.99
N LEU A 43 25.66 5.51 15.73
CA LEU A 43 25.45 5.95 17.11
C LEU A 43 26.54 5.45 18.06
N SER A 44 27.22 4.34 17.78
CA SER A 44 28.38 3.91 18.58
C SER A 44 29.54 4.90 18.57
N MET A 45 29.61 5.78 17.56
CA MET A 45 30.61 6.87 17.49
C MET A 45 30.32 8.00 18.49
N SER A 46 29.17 8.01 19.15
CA SER A 46 28.82 9.01 20.18
C SER A 46 29.48 8.76 21.55
N ASN A 47 30.21 7.65 21.73
CA ASN A 47 30.79 7.20 23.01
C ASN A 47 29.79 7.02 24.16
N LEU A 48 28.49 6.91 23.86
CA LEU A 48 27.48 6.56 24.85
C LEU A 48 27.51 5.08 25.19
N SER A 49 26.98 4.72 26.36
CA SER A 49 26.89 3.32 26.77
C SER A 49 25.93 2.55 25.86
N ARG A 50 26.10 1.22 25.75
CA ARG A 50 25.17 0.37 24.99
C ARG A 50 23.74 0.42 25.53
N GLU A 51 23.56 0.74 26.80
CA GLU A 51 22.24 0.86 27.43
C GLU A 51 21.55 2.14 26.98
N ASP A 52 22.25 3.27 26.99
CA ASP A 52 21.74 4.56 26.51
C ASP A 52 21.41 4.50 25.02
N LEU A 53 22.26 3.88 24.19
CA LEU A 53 22.00 3.75 22.77
C LEU A 53 20.75 2.92 22.44
N LYS A 54 20.46 1.90 23.26
CA LYS A 54 19.21 1.14 23.14
C LYS A 54 18.00 2.00 23.50
N GLN A 55 18.12 2.84 24.53
CA GLN A 55 17.06 3.76 24.92
C GLN A 55 16.83 4.85 23.85
N VAL A 56 17.90 5.44 23.31
CA VAL A 56 17.83 6.39 22.19
C VAL A 56 17.08 5.78 21.00
N TRP A 57 17.45 4.55 20.62
CA TRP A 57 16.77 3.83 19.54
C TRP A 57 15.29 3.59 19.86
N ALA A 58 14.98 3.10 21.06
CA ALA A 58 13.61 2.79 21.46
C ALA A 58 12.69 4.02 21.49
N ILE A 59 13.23 5.20 21.83
CA ILE A 59 12.48 6.46 21.84
C ILE A 59 12.36 7.03 20.42
N ALA A 60 13.42 6.96 19.61
CA ALA A 60 13.41 7.46 18.24
C ALA A 60 12.55 6.60 17.29
N ASP A 61 12.55 5.27 17.47
CA ASP A 61 11.69 4.32 16.76
C ASP A 61 10.38 4.09 17.54
N SER A 62 9.71 5.17 17.96
CA SER A 62 8.48 5.11 18.76
C SER A 62 7.35 4.32 18.06
N ASN A 63 7.36 4.32 16.72
CA ASN A 63 6.40 3.62 15.87
C ASN A 63 6.75 2.15 15.62
N ARG A 64 7.88 1.66 16.17
CA ARG A 64 8.38 0.28 16.00
C ARG A 64 8.46 -0.16 14.55
N GLN A 65 8.80 0.76 13.66
CA GLN A 65 8.91 0.53 12.23
C GLN A 65 10.24 -0.15 11.87
N GLY A 66 11.20 -0.20 12.80
CA GLY A 66 12.48 -0.90 12.65
C GLY A 66 13.54 -0.12 11.86
N TYR A 67 13.24 1.13 11.48
CA TYR A 67 14.13 2.07 10.81
C TYR A 67 13.82 3.50 11.27
N LEU A 68 14.78 4.41 11.10
CA LEU A 68 14.59 5.84 11.37
C LEU A 68 14.52 6.57 10.03
N GLY A 69 13.40 7.27 9.79
CA GLY A 69 13.35 8.30 8.76
C GLY A 69 14.12 9.54 9.21
N PHE A 70 14.16 10.58 8.38
CA PHE A 70 14.92 11.79 8.71
C PHE A 70 14.39 12.49 9.98
N ALA A 71 13.08 12.49 10.21
CA ALA A 71 12.47 13.10 11.38
C ALA A 71 12.84 12.34 12.67
N GLU A 72 12.76 11.01 12.65
CA GLU A 72 13.14 10.15 13.77
C GLU A 72 14.65 10.20 14.03
N PHE A 73 15.46 10.35 12.97
CA PHE A 73 16.90 10.55 13.11
C PHE A 73 17.24 11.87 13.81
N ILE A 74 16.51 12.95 13.57
CA ILE A 74 16.68 14.21 14.32
C ILE A 74 16.42 13.99 15.81
N ILE A 75 15.35 13.26 16.16
CA ILE A 75 15.02 12.92 17.54
C ILE A 75 16.17 12.11 18.16
N ALA A 76 16.68 11.10 17.44
CA ALA A 76 17.83 10.33 17.89
C ALA A 76 19.06 11.21 18.15
N MET A 77 19.39 12.15 17.27
CA MET A 77 20.53 13.07 17.45
C MET A 77 20.34 13.99 18.65
N GLN A 78 19.13 14.52 18.88
CA GLN A 78 18.84 15.36 20.04
C GLN A 78 18.97 14.57 21.36
N LEU A 79 18.49 13.33 21.39
CA LEU A 79 18.63 12.45 22.56
C LEU A 79 20.10 12.10 22.84
N VAL A 80 20.91 11.88 21.81
CA VAL A 80 22.37 11.66 21.96
C VAL A 80 23.03 12.90 22.53
N SER A 81 22.72 14.10 22.03
CA SER A 81 23.27 15.34 22.58
C SER A 81 22.88 15.55 24.04
N LEU A 82 21.64 15.22 24.42
CA LEU A 82 21.19 15.27 25.82
C LEU A 82 21.96 14.28 26.69
N ALA A 83 22.12 13.04 26.23
CA ALA A 83 22.90 12.03 26.94
C ALA A 83 24.36 12.44 27.13
N GLN A 84 25.00 12.98 26.08
CA GLN A 84 26.38 13.49 26.16
C GLN A 84 26.52 14.69 27.09
N SER A 85 25.46 15.48 27.27
CA SER A 85 25.41 16.58 28.25
C SER A 85 25.16 16.13 29.70
N GLY A 86 25.05 14.82 29.95
CA GLY A 86 24.89 14.24 31.28
C GLY A 86 23.44 14.09 31.75
N HIS A 87 22.45 14.30 30.86
CA HIS A 87 21.04 14.07 31.16
C HIS A 87 20.65 12.60 30.89
N PRO A 88 19.77 11.98 31.71
CA PRO A 88 19.31 10.61 31.47
C PRO A 88 18.46 10.53 30.19
N VAL A 89 18.52 9.42 29.46
CA VAL A 89 17.74 9.23 28.23
C VAL A 89 16.30 8.79 28.58
N THR A 90 15.43 9.76 28.86
CA THR A 90 14.02 9.49 29.23
C THR A 90 13.01 10.15 28.29
N HIS A 91 11.85 9.51 28.12
CA HIS A 91 10.76 9.95 27.26
C HIS A 91 10.20 11.35 27.65
N ASP A 92 10.32 11.73 28.92
CA ASP A 92 9.77 12.98 29.48
C ASP A 92 10.58 14.24 29.12
N LEU A 93 11.85 14.10 28.69
CA LEU A 93 12.74 15.25 28.44
C LEU A 93 12.46 15.98 27.13
N LEU A 94 11.73 15.34 26.20
CA LEU A 94 11.29 15.98 24.96
C LEU A 94 10.14 16.99 25.19
N ASN A 95 9.50 16.95 26.37
CA ASN A 95 8.36 17.78 26.75
C ASN A 95 8.64 18.81 27.86
N SER A 96 9.78 18.72 28.57
CA SER A 96 10.18 19.67 29.61
C SER A 96 11.03 20.83 29.06
N ASP A 97 10.96 22.01 29.69
CA ASP A 97 11.64 23.30 29.42
C ASP A 97 13.19 23.28 29.23
N VAL A 98 13.73 22.35 28.47
CA VAL A 98 15.12 22.34 28.01
C VAL A 98 15.15 23.05 26.66
N ASP A 99 15.98 24.07 26.51
CA ASP A 99 16.13 24.82 25.27
C ASP A 99 16.85 23.98 24.19
N LEU A 100 16.08 23.09 23.54
CA LEU A 100 16.52 22.19 22.47
C LEU A 100 17.00 22.94 21.21
N THR A 101 16.78 24.25 21.12
CA THR A 101 17.23 25.08 19.99
C THR A 101 18.70 25.46 20.10
N ASN A 102 19.25 25.50 21.31
CA ASN A 102 20.64 25.89 21.61
C ASN A 102 21.55 24.71 22.00
N LEU A 103 21.04 23.48 21.94
CA LEU A 103 21.83 22.28 22.22
C LEU A 103 22.85 22.05 21.11
N LYS A 104 24.13 21.88 21.50
CA LYS A 104 25.20 21.59 20.54
C LYS A 104 24.95 20.23 19.87
N PRO A 105 25.23 20.09 18.56
CA PRO A 105 25.20 18.80 17.88
C PRO A 105 26.07 17.77 18.63
N PRO A 106 25.71 16.48 18.58
CA PRO A 106 26.43 15.47 19.33
C PRO A 106 27.83 15.31 18.76
N THR A 107 28.81 15.04 19.63
CA THR A 107 30.17 14.75 19.21
C THR A 107 30.24 13.31 18.73
N MET A 108 30.57 13.12 17.45
CA MET A 108 30.68 11.80 16.81
C MET A 108 32.15 11.52 16.46
N GLU A 109 32.81 10.65 17.22
CA GLU A 109 34.24 10.39 17.08
C GLU A 109 34.58 9.84 15.69
N GLY A 110 35.46 10.54 14.97
CA GLY A 110 35.92 10.15 13.64
C GLY A 110 34.99 10.52 12.47
N LEU A 111 33.81 11.08 12.73
CA LEU A 111 32.84 11.42 11.67
C LEU A 111 33.38 12.49 10.70
N ASP A 112 34.07 13.51 11.22
CA ASP A 112 34.65 14.58 10.41
C ASP A 112 35.63 14.04 9.35
N THR A 113 36.47 13.08 9.74
CA THR A 113 37.43 12.44 8.82
C THR A 113 36.76 11.57 7.75
N LEU A 114 35.61 10.98 8.07
CA LEU A 114 34.83 10.14 7.15
C LEU A 114 34.08 10.99 6.11
N LEU A 115 33.53 12.14 6.53
CA LEU A 115 32.86 13.08 5.64
C LEU A 115 33.85 13.74 4.67
N THR A 116 35.06 14.10 5.13
CA THR A 116 36.10 14.67 4.24
C THR A 116 36.62 13.68 3.20
N ASN A 117 36.75 12.40 3.55
CA ASN A 117 37.23 11.36 2.62
C ASN A 117 36.20 11.03 1.51
N LYS A 118 34.89 11.13 1.81
CA LYS A 118 33.82 10.94 0.81
C LYS A 118 33.83 12.06 -0.25
N ASN A 119 34.03 13.31 0.18
CA ASN A 119 34.12 14.48 -0.71
C ASN A 119 35.37 14.44 -1.62
N HIS A 120 36.48 13.85 -1.16
CA HIS A 120 37.68 13.66 -1.98
C HIS A 120 37.49 12.59 -3.07
N ASN A 121 36.85 11.47 -2.74
CA ASN A 121 36.54 10.40 -3.70
C ASN A 121 35.51 10.84 -4.76
N GLN A 122 34.55 11.70 -4.42
CA GLN A 122 33.61 12.28 -5.39
C GLN A 122 34.28 13.29 -6.34
N LYS A 123 35.20 14.13 -5.85
CA LYS A 123 35.97 15.05 -6.70
C LYS A 123 36.91 14.34 -7.68
N GLU A 124 37.51 13.21 -7.31
CA GLU A 124 38.32 12.40 -8.23
C GLU A 124 37.49 11.69 -9.31
N LEU A 125 36.24 11.37 -9.02
CA LEU A 125 35.30 10.83 -10.01
C LEU A 125 34.87 11.89 -11.02
N ASP A 126 34.62 13.14 -10.58
CA ASP A 126 34.17 14.23 -11.46
C ASP A 126 35.27 14.73 -12.43
N VAL A 127 36.54 14.75 -12.01
CA VAL A 127 37.67 15.16 -12.88
C VAL A 127 37.90 14.15 -14.02
N ASN A 128 37.65 12.86 -13.77
CA ASN A 128 37.77 11.80 -14.78
C ASN A 128 36.59 11.75 -15.76
N VAL A 129 35.44 12.34 -15.42
CA VAL A 129 34.30 12.48 -16.33
C VAL A 129 34.49 13.65 -17.30
N ILE A 130 35.08 14.77 -16.84
CA ILE A 130 35.28 15.97 -17.68
C ILE A 130 36.32 15.73 -18.79
N ASN A 131 37.38 14.97 -18.53
CA ASN A 131 38.41 14.67 -19.54
C ASN A 131 37.96 13.73 -20.66
N ASN A 132 36.84 13.02 -20.49
CA ASN A 132 36.29 12.11 -21.51
C ASN A 132 35.26 12.76 -22.44
N ILE A 133 34.88 14.03 -22.22
CA ILE A 133 33.84 14.72 -23.02
C ILE A 133 34.42 15.54 -24.19
N ALA A 134 35.74 15.75 -24.23
CA ALA A 134 36.39 16.62 -25.24
C ALA A 134 36.81 15.92 -26.56
N ALA A 135 36.50 14.63 -26.76
CA ALA A 135 36.99 13.90 -27.93
C ALA A 135 35.98 12.91 -28.52
N SER A 136 34.83 13.38 -29.02
CA SER A 136 34.15 12.75 -30.17
C SER A 136 32.90 13.52 -30.60
N SER A 137 33.01 14.36 -31.64
CA SER A 137 31.86 14.87 -32.39
C SER A 137 32.11 14.70 -33.89
N ARG A 138 31.66 13.58 -34.46
CA ARG A 138 31.32 13.43 -35.90
C ARG A 138 30.30 12.29 -36.05
N LEU A 139 29.18 12.62 -36.68
CA LEU A 139 28.02 11.77 -36.96
C LEU A 139 28.23 10.89 -38.20
N GLN A 140 27.79 9.61 -38.17
CA GLN A 140 26.95 8.92 -39.19
C GLN A 140 26.67 7.43 -38.85
N PRO A 141 25.74 6.71 -39.54
CA PRO A 141 24.67 5.92 -38.89
C PRO A 141 24.86 4.39 -38.83
N SER A 142 23.94 3.75 -38.08
CA SER A 142 23.72 2.33 -37.71
C SER A 142 24.04 1.25 -38.77
N PRO A 143 24.39 -0.04 -38.42
CA PRO A 143 23.57 -0.92 -37.55
C PRO A 143 24.27 -2.00 -36.69
N SER A 144 23.45 -2.63 -35.82
CA SER A 144 23.62 -3.95 -35.16
C SER A 144 24.70 -4.13 -34.09
N GLY A 145 24.31 -4.62 -32.91
CA GLY A 145 25.25 -5.13 -31.90
C GLY A 145 24.69 -5.12 -30.48
N ASN A 146 24.47 -6.33 -29.94
CA ASN A 146 24.20 -6.67 -28.54
C ASN A 146 24.70 -5.67 -27.48
N TRP A 147 23.79 -5.18 -26.63
CA TRP A 147 24.15 -4.56 -25.35
C TRP A 147 23.11 -4.86 -24.25
N PHE A 148 23.16 -6.08 -23.71
CA PHE A 148 22.74 -6.35 -22.34
C PHE A 148 23.93 -6.95 -21.61
N SER A 149 24.89 -6.10 -21.23
CA SER A 149 25.80 -6.41 -20.12
C SER A 149 25.03 -6.11 -18.84
N SER A 150 24.40 -7.14 -18.28
CA SER A 150 23.87 -7.09 -16.92
C SER A 150 25.04 -6.83 -15.96
N LYS A 151 25.08 -5.62 -15.37
CA LYS A 151 25.82 -5.44 -14.12
C LYS A 151 25.14 -6.36 -13.10
N SER A 152 25.89 -7.35 -12.63
CA SER A 152 25.46 -8.32 -11.63
C SER A 152 24.79 -7.61 -10.46
N SER A 153 23.56 -8.00 -10.15
CA SER A 153 22.87 -7.68 -8.91
C SER A 153 23.78 -8.10 -7.74
N LYS A 154 24.42 -7.12 -7.09
CA LYS A 154 25.07 -7.35 -5.81
C LYS A 154 23.96 -7.74 -4.82
N ASN A 155 24.07 -8.92 -4.23
CA ASN A 155 23.18 -9.39 -3.18
C ASN A 155 23.19 -8.37 -2.02
N LEU A 156 22.04 -7.76 -1.74
CA LEU A 156 21.86 -6.92 -0.55
C LEU A 156 22.03 -7.79 0.71
N PRO A 157 22.83 -7.34 1.70
CA PRO A 157 23.13 -8.12 2.90
C PRO A 157 21.88 -8.34 3.77
N VAL A 158 21.86 -9.43 4.52
CA VAL A 158 20.75 -9.82 5.42
C VAL A 158 20.43 -8.74 6.47
N SER A 159 21.40 -7.85 6.77
CA SER A 159 21.27 -6.73 7.71
C SER A 159 20.33 -5.60 7.27
N SER A 160 19.87 -5.58 6.02
CA SER A 160 19.01 -4.52 5.47
C SER A 160 17.50 -4.77 5.61
N VAL A 161 17.08 -5.92 6.15
CA VAL A 161 15.64 -6.20 6.37
C VAL A 161 15.28 -5.85 7.80
N THR A 162 14.41 -4.86 7.94
CA THR A 162 13.96 -4.29 9.22
C THR A 162 12.54 -4.74 9.58
N SER A 163 11.73 -5.14 8.58
CA SER A 163 10.35 -5.58 8.77
C SER A 163 9.96 -6.75 7.84
N ILE A 164 8.79 -7.35 8.09
CA ILE A 164 8.18 -8.34 7.19
C ILE A 164 8.00 -7.74 5.78
N ILE A 165 7.53 -6.50 5.68
CA ILE A 165 7.28 -5.83 4.40
C ILE A 165 8.57 -5.65 3.60
N ASP A 166 9.66 -5.22 4.24
CA ASP A 166 10.96 -5.10 3.57
C ASP A 166 11.51 -6.46 3.13
N GLY A 167 11.26 -7.50 3.94
CA GLY A 167 11.56 -8.89 3.58
C GLY A 167 10.82 -9.33 2.32
N LEU A 168 9.50 -9.13 2.27
CA LEU A 168 8.68 -9.46 1.09
C LEU A 168 9.10 -8.66 -0.15
N LYS A 169 9.35 -7.35 0.00
CA LYS A 169 9.85 -6.46 -1.05
C LYS A 169 11.20 -6.94 -1.62
N ARG A 170 12.11 -7.37 -0.75
CA ARG A 170 13.39 -7.97 -1.16
C ARG A 170 13.18 -9.28 -1.92
N LEU A 171 12.38 -10.20 -1.38
CA LEU A 171 12.08 -11.49 -2.01
C LEU A 171 11.40 -11.31 -3.36
N TYR A 172 10.48 -10.36 -3.49
CA TYR A 172 9.87 -9.99 -4.75
C TYR A 172 10.91 -9.62 -5.80
N ASN A 173 11.73 -8.61 -5.50
CA ASN A 173 12.69 -8.09 -6.46
C ASN A 173 13.78 -9.11 -6.85
N GLN A 174 14.21 -9.95 -5.90
CA GLN A 174 15.29 -10.91 -6.13
C GLN A 174 14.82 -12.24 -6.76
N LYS A 175 13.61 -12.71 -6.42
CA LYS A 175 13.18 -14.08 -6.77
C LYS A 175 11.94 -14.11 -7.65
N LEU A 176 10.90 -13.33 -7.35
CA LEU A 176 9.64 -13.39 -8.10
C LEU A 176 9.62 -12.51 -9.36
N LYS A 177 10.04 -11.25 -9.27
CA LYS A 177 10.04 -10.29 -10.38
C LYS A 177 10.83 -10.78 -11.61
N PRO A 178 12.00 -11.43 -11.49
CA PRO A 178 12.69 -12.00 -12.64
C PRO A 178 11.87 -13.06 -13.38
N LEU A 179 11.09 -13.88 -12.65
CA LEU A 179 10.18 -14.85 -13.24
C LEU A 179 9.04 -14.15 -13.99
N GLU A 180 8.40 -13.17 -13.34
CA GLU A 180 7.29 -12.41 -13.93
C GLU A 180 7.70 -11.70 -15.22
N VAL A 181 8.85 -11.03 -15.23
CA VAL A 181 9.38 -10.33 -16.41
C VAL A 181 9.75 -11.31 -17.52
N THR A 182 10.41 -12.42 -17.19
CA THR A 182 10.84 -13.43 -18.19
C THR A 182 9.65 -14.02 -18.94
N TYR A 183 8.56 -14.31 -18.23
CA TYR A 183 7.37 -14.94 -18.80
C TYR A 183 6.23 -13.95 -19.09
N ARG A 184 6.47 -12.64 -18.98
CA ARG A 184 5.50 -11.56 -19.26
C ARG A 184 4.21 -11.68 -18.46
N PHE A 185 4.32 -12.01 -17.18
CA PHE A 185 3.17 -12.17 -16.29
C PHE A 185 2.28 -10.91 -16.23
N ASN A 186 2.88 -9.73 -16.34
CA ASN A 186 2.19 -8.45 -16.32
C ASN A 186 1.16 -8.26 -17.45
N ASP A 187 1.31 -8.98 -18.57
CA ASP A 187 0.42 -8.87 -19.73
C ASP A 187 -0.80 -9.83 -19.63
N PHE A 188 -0.76 -10.80 -18.73
CA PHE A 188 -1.76 -11.86 -18.59
C PHE A 188 -2.44 -11.89 -17.22
N GLY A 189 -1.70 -11.56 -16.17
CA GLY A 189 -2.14 -11.57 -14.79
C GLY A 189 -2.34 -10.15 -14.29
N SER A 190 -1.34 -9.66 -13.56
CA SER A 190 -1.40 -8.33 -12.94
C SER A 190 -0.09 -7.57 -13.12
N PRO A 191 -0.12 -6.22 -13.13
CA PRO A 191 1.07 -5.39 -13.27
C PRO A 191 2.16 -5.75 -12.26
N LEU A 192 3.41 -5.43 -12.60
CA LEU A 192 4.53 -5.59 -11.68
C LEU A 192 4.32 -4.73 -10.44
N LEU A 193 4.60 -5.30 -9.26
CA LEU A 193 4.51 -4.57 -8.01
C LEU A 193 5.57 -3.46 -7.93
N THR A 194 5.16 -2.28 -7.46
CA THR A 194 6.07 -1.15 -7.17
C THR A 194 6.49 -1.14 -5.71
N ASN A 195 7.58 -0.44 -5.40
CA ASN A 195 8.00 -0.24 -4.00
C ASN A 195 6.90 0.45 -3.18
N SER A 196 6.26 1.47 -3.74
CA SER A 196 5.15 2.20 -3.10
C SER A 196 3.95 1.33 -2.77
N GLU A 197 3.72 0.23 -3.51
CA GLU A 197 2.65 -0.72 -3.18
C GLU A 197 2.97 -1.60 -1.97
N PHE A 198 4.25 -1.94 -1.76
CA PHE A 198 4.66 -2.63 -0.53
C PHE A 198 4.58 -1.69 0.68
N ASP A 199 5.05 -0.46 0.50
CA ASP A 199 5.12 0.58 1.54
C ASP A 199 3.77 1.27 1.83
N ALA A 200 2.75 1.03 1.00
CA ALA A 200 1.42 1.60 1.17
C ALA A 200 0.86 1.26 2.56
N LYS A 201 0.17 2.20 3.20
CA LYS A 201 -0.58 1.91 4.43
C LYS A 201 -1.87 1.15 4.10
N PRO A 202 -2.42 0.39 5.05
CA PRO A 202 -3.72 -0.24 4.90
C PRO A 202 -4.79 0.78 4.49
N MET A 203 -5.65 0.41 3.54
CA MET A 203 -6.66 1.32 2.99
C MET A 203 -8.09 0.91 3.37
N VAL A 204 -8.89 1.90 3.76
CA VAL A 204 -10.32 1.75 4.08
C VAL A 204 -11.15 2.50 3.04
N LEU A 205 -11.89 1.76 2.22
CA LEU A 205 -12.76 2.32 1.19
C LEU A 205 -14.17 2.53 1.74
N LEU A 206 -14.70 3.76 1.62
CA LEU A 206 -16.08 4.06 1.98
C LEU A 206 -16.94 4.13 0.71
N LEU A 207 -18.01 3.33 0.68
CA LEU A 207 -18.96 3.26 -0.42
C LEU A 207 -20.38 3.45 0.10
N GLY A 208 -21.24 4.06 -0.71
CA GLY A 208 -22.64 4.26 -0.36
C GLY A 208 -23.28 5.33 -1.22
N GLN A 209 -24.61 5.37 -1.21
CA GLN A 209 -25.38 6.37 -1.96
C GLN A 209 -25.13 7.81 -1.46
N TYR A 210 -25.69 8.79 -2.15
CA TYR A 210 -25.61 10.18 -1.72
C TYR A 210 -26.23 10.37 -0.34
N SER A 211 -25.58 11.24 0.45
CA SER A 211 -26.05 11.62 1.78
C SER A 211 -26.03 10.50 2.84
N THR A 212 -25.43 9.32 2.58
CA THR A 212 -25.29 8.26 3.60
C THR A 212 -24.27 8.60 4.71
N GLY A 213 -23.52 9.68 4.56
CA GLY A 213 -22.61 10.21 5.58
C GLY A 213 -21.17 9.69 5.51
N LYS A 214 -20.66 9.34 4.33
CA LYS A 214 -19.25 8.88 4.14
C LYS A 214 -18.22 9.90 4.63
N THR A 215 -18.24 11.12 4.09
CA THR A 215 -17.37 12.23 4.51
C THR A 215 -17.53 12.54 6.00
N THR A 216 -18.77 12.57 6.51
CA THR A 216 -19.06 12.79 7.93
C THR A 216 -18.50 11.68 8.82
N PHE A 217 -18.55 10.42 8.36
CA PHE A 217 -18.00 9.27 9.05
C PHE A 217 -16.48 9.39 9.20
N ILE A 218 -15.77 9.77 8.13
CA ILE A 218 -14.31 10.01 8.19
C ILE A 218 -14.00 11.14 9.18
N ASN A 219 -14.70 12.28 9.09
CA ASN A 219 -14.50 13.39 10.02
C ASN A 219 -14.81 13.00 11.47
N HIS A 220 -15.79 12.12 11.70
CA HIS A 220 -16.12 11.60 13.02
C HIS A 220 -15.01 10.72 13.60
N LEU A 221 -14.33 9.92 12.76
CA LEU A 221 -13.20 9.10 13.16
C LEU A 221 -11.94 9.96 13.41
N LEU A 222 -11.69 10.95 12.56
CA LEU A 222 -10.56 11.88 12.69
C LEU A 222 -10.79 12.94 13.78
N LYS A 223 -12.03 13.11 14.26
CA LYS A 223 -12.44 14.20 15.17
C LYS A 223 -12.16 15.61 14.62
N THR A 224 -11.87 15.71 13.33
CA THR A 224 -11.60 16.95 12.60
C THR A 224 -11.95 16.76 11.12
N SER A 225 -12.02 17.87 10.38
CA SER A 225 -12.22 17.87 8.93
C SER A 225 -10.88 17.74 8.22
N TYR A 226 -10.83 17.00 7.10
CA TYR A 226 -9.66 16.96 6.23
C TYR A 226 -9.74 18.01 5.11
N PRO A 227 -8.59 18.47 4.56
CA PRO A 227 -8.55 19.41 3.44
C PRO A 227 -9.39 18.94 2.24
N GLY A 228 -10.23 19.83 1.71
CA GLY A 228 -11.13 19.50 0.59
C GLY A 228 -12.41 18.76 0.99
N SER A 229 -12.59 18.41 2.27
CA SER A 229 -13.88 17.87 2.73
C SER A 229 -14.98 18.92 2.63
N HIS A 230 -16.10 18.55 1.99
CA HIS A 230 -17.30 19.38 1.92
C HIS A 230 -18.52 18.54 2.32
N ILE A 231 -19.24 18.97 3.37
CA ILE A 231 -20.43 18.28 3.87
C ILE A 231 -21.64 19.15 3.58
N GLY A 232 -22.58 18.64 2.79
CA GLY A 232 -23.84 19.31 2.53
C GLY A 232 -24.96 18.34 2.11
N PRO A 233 -26.22 18.81 2.12
CA PRO A 233 -27.38 17.98 1.78
C PRO A 233 -27.48 17.64 0.28
N GLU A 234 -26.85 18.46 -0.58
CA GLU A 234 -26.74 18.25 -2.02
C GLU A 234 -25.59 17.27 -2.38
N PRO A 235 -25.48 16.78 -3.64
CA PRO A 235 -24.33 16.02 -4.11
C PRO A 235 -23.01 16.80 -3.97
N THR A 236 -22.42 16.72 -2.79
CA THR A 236 -21.29 17.57 -2.37
C THR A 236 -19.93 16.96 -2.70
N THR A 237 -19.82 15.63 -2.65
CA THR A 237 -18.61 14.89 -3.05
C THR A 237 -18.81 14.23 -4.41
N ASP A 238 -18.26 14.85 -5.45
CA ASP A 238 -18.20 14.32 -6.82
C ASP A 238 -16.83 13.72 -7.19
N ARG A 239 -15.90 13.71 -6.22
CA ARG A 239 -14.51 13.26 -6.35
C ARG A 239 -14.21 12.04 -5.49
N PHE A 240 -13.27 11.23 -5.95
CA PHE A 240 -12.57 10.30 -5.09
C PHE A 240 -11.51 11.05 -4.31
N VAL A 241 -11.59 11.00 -2.98
CA VAL A 241 -10.63 11.67 -2.10
C VAL A 241 -9.90 10.62 -1.27
N VAL A 242 -8.60 10.50 -1.47
CA VAL A 242 -7.74 9.68 -0.61
C VAL A 242 -7.26 10.56 0.54
N VAL A 243 -7.65 10.23 1.76
CA VAL A 243 -7.23 10.93 2.98
C VAL A 243 -6.10 10.14 3.63
N MET A 244 -4.90 10.72 3.65
CA MET A 244 -3.70 10.08 4.16
C MET A 244 -2.83 11.02 4.99
N SER A 245 -1.87 10.46 5.70
CA SER A 245 -0.91 11.24 6.48
C SER A 245 0.00 12.04 5.56
N GLY A 246 0.28 13.28 5.95
CA GLY A 246 1.29 14.14 5.36
C GLY A 246 1.79 15.17 6.37
N THR A 247 2.93 15.80 6.06
CA THR A 247 3.54 16.83 6.92
C THR A 247 2.69 18.09 7.00
N ASP A 248 2.03 18.43 5.91
CA ASP A 248 1.28 19.66 5.73
C ASP A 248 -0.16 19.35 5.34
N GLU A 249 -1.08 20.22 5.77
CA GLU A 249 -2.47 20.18 5.33
C GLU A 249 -2.56 20.67 3.88
N ARG A 250 -2.80 19.75 2.94
CA ARG A 250 -2.90 20.09 1.52
C ARG A 250 -3.80 19.14 0.76
N SER A 251 -4.38 19.68 -0.31
CA SER A 251 -5.06 18.90 -1.35
C SER A 251 -4.20 18.85 -2.60
N ILE A 252 -4.00 17.65 -3.14
CA ILE A 252 -3.16 17.41 -4.31
C ILE A 252 -4.05 16.83 -5.42
N PRO A 253 -4.07 17.45 -6.62
CA PRO A 253 -4.84 16.95 -7.76
C PRO A 253 -4.41 15.55 -8.24
N GLY A 254 -5.37 14.75 -8.68
CA GLY A 254 -5.15 13.36 -9.10
C GLY A 254 -4.15 13.19 -10.26
N ASN A 255 -4.09 14.14 -11.19
CA ASN A 255 -3.08 14.14 -12.27
C ASN A 255 -1.64 14.15 -11.73
N THR A 256 -1.40 14.85 -10.63
CA THR A 256 -0.08 14.97 -10.00
C THR A 256 0.27 13.69 -9.24
N ILE A 257 -0.71 13.10 -8.54
CA ILE A 257 -0.47 11.92 -7.71
C ILE A 257 -0.34 10.65 -8.51
N ALA A 258 -1.04 10.54 -9.63
CA ALA A 258 -0.94 9.37 -10.48
C ALA A 258 0.45 9.23 -11.15
N VAL A 259 1.33 10.24 -11.07
CA VAL A 259 2.70 10.17 -11.59
C VAL A 259 3.77 10.15 -10.49
N GLN A 260 3.39 10.27 -9.22
CA GLN A 260 4.31 10.20 -8.08
C GLN A 260 4.73 8.74 -7.83
N ALA A 261 6.03 8.47 -7.94
CA ALA A 261 6.58 7.11 -7.83
C ALA A 261 6.54 6.55 -6.40
N ASP A 262 6.55 7.44 -5.41
CA ASP A 262 6.42 7.15 -3.98
C ASP A 262 4.97 6.86 -3.56
N MET A 263 3.98 7.11 -4.44
CA MET A 263 2.57 6.89 -4.17
C MET A 263 2.02 5.61 -4.84
N PRO A 264 1.10 4.87 -4.20
CA PRO A 264 0.57 3.61 -4.75
C PRO A 264 -0.57 3.78 -5.77
N PHE A 265 -0.70 4.99 -6.36
CA PHE A 265 -1.84 5.39 -7.20
C PHE A 265 -1.52 5.50 -8.69
N SER A 266 -0.31 5.15 -9.11
CA SER A 266 0.09 5.22 -10.52
C SER A 266 -0.77 4.38 -11.47
N GLY A 267 -1.30 3.27 -10.97
CA GLY A 267 -2.25 2.43 -11.70
C GLY A 267 -3.56 3.14 -12.09
N LEU A 268 -3.92 4.24 -11.42
CA LEU A 268 -5.14 4.99 -11.75
C LEU A 268 -5.03 5.78 -13.06
N THR A 269 -3.82 5.93 -13.62
CA THR A 269 -3.62 6.57 -14.93
C THR A 269 -4.38 5.87 -16.06
N THR A 270 -4.68 4.57 -15.92
CA THR A 270 -5.42 3.78 -16.92
C THR A 270 -6.86 4.26 -17.11
N PHE A 271 -7.44 4.96 -16.12
CA PHE A 271 -8.80 5.53 -16.22
C PHE A 271 -8.83 6.89 -16.93
N GLY A 272 -7.67 7.42 -17.32
CA GLY A 272 -7.54 8.62 -18.14
C GLY A 272 -7.80 9.94 -17.40
N THR A 273 -7.63 11.04 -18.13
CA THR A 273 -7.71 12.42 -17.60
C THR A 273 -9.09 12.76 -17.05
N SER A 274 -10.16 12.24 -17.64
CA SER A 274 -11.54 12.42 -17.16
C SER A 274 -11.70 11.97 -15.71
N PHE A 275 -11.17 10.79 -15.37
CA PHE A 275 -11.16 10.29 -13.99
C PHE A 275 -10.19 11.07 -13.11
N LEU A 276 -8.94 11.28 -13.56
CA LEU A 276 -7.91 11.94 -12.76
C LEU A 276 -8.29 13.37 -12.37
N SER A 277 -9.12 14.04 -13.18
CA SER A 277 -9.71 15.35 -12.84
C SER A 277 -10.72 15.30 -11.70
N LYS A 278 -11.25 14.12 -11.38
CA LYS A 278 -12.19 13.81 -10.29
C LYS A 278 -11.53 12.94 -9.19
N PHE A 279 -10.20 12.86 -9.20
CA PHE A 279 -9.42 12.18 -8.18
C PHE A 279 -8.57 13.22 -7.44
N GLU A 280 -8.45 13.05 -6.14
CA GLU A 280 -7.76 13.98 -5.25
C GLU A 280 -7.14 13.23 -4.08
N CYS A 281 -6.02 13.71 -3.57
CA CYS A 281 -5.51 13.27 -2.29
C CYS A 281 -5.49 14.44 -1.32
N SER A 282 -6.06 14.19 -0.16
CA SER A 282 -6.01 15.07 1.00
C SER A 282 -4.95 14.55 1.95
N GLN A 283 -3.96 15.39 2.25
CA GLN A 283 -2.89 15.10 3.19
C GLN A 283 -3.04 15.97 4.42
N MET A 284 -2.87 15.37 5.60
CA MET A 284 -2.80 16.10 6.87
C MET A 284 -2.05 15.28 7.92
N LYS A 285 -1.48 15.95 8.92
CA LYS A 285 -0.87 15.27 10.05
C LYS A 285 -1.97 14.79 11.01
N HIS A 286 -2.08 13.47 11.20
CA HIS A 286 -3.05 12.90 12.14
C HIS A 286 -2.60 11.51 12.60
N PRO A 287 -2.63 11.18 13.91
CA PRO A 287 -2.16 9.88 14.43
C PRO A 287 -2.84 8.67 13.77
N LEU A 288 -4.15 8.72 13.55
CA LEU A 288 -4.86 7.64 12.85
C LEU A 288 -4.35 7.45 11.41
N LEU A 289 -4.03 8.54 10.71
CA LEU A 289 -3.55 8.49 9.32
C LEU A 289 -2.09 8.02 9.22
N GLU A 290 -1.36 7.95 10.34
CA GLU A 290 -0.05 7.32 10.41
C GLU A 290 -0.15 5.80 10.22
N HIS A 291 -1.31 5.21 10.52
CA HIS A 291 -1.53 3.77 10.45
C HIS A 291 -2.46 3.33 9.33
N ILE A 292 -3.40 4.17 8.89
CA ILE A 292 -4.37 3.83 7.84
C ILE A 292 -4.58 4.99 6.85
N THR A 293 -5.09 4.65 5.66
CA THR A 293 -5.50 5.61 4.64
C THR A 293 -6.99 5.42 4.38
N PHE A 294 -7.77 6.51 4.32
CA PHE A 294 -9.18 6.43 3.92
C PHE A 294 -9.35 6.78 2.44
N VAL A 295 -10.33 6.15 1.81
CA VAL A 295 -10.78 6.50 0.45
C VAL A 295 -12.25 6.88 0.54
N ASP A 296 -12.54 8.18 0.47
CA ASP A 296 -13.89 8.70 0.36
C ASP A 296 -14.33 8.65 -1.11
N SER A 297 -15.34 7.83 -1.41
CA SER A 297 -15.88 7.73 -2.76
C SER A 297 -16.98 8.78 -3.00
N PRO A 298 -17.19 9.20 -4.26
CA PRO A 298 -18.42 9.88 -4.64
C PRO A 298 -19.65 9.06 -4.23
N GLY A 299 -20.75 9.74 -3.93
CA GLY A 299 -22.04 9.07 -3.71
C GLY A 299 -22.44 8.24 -4.94
N VAL A 300 -23.01 7.05 -4.72
CA VAL A 300 -23.58 6.29 -5.83
C VAL A 300 -24.92 6.92 -6.21
N LEU A 301 -25.08 7.26 -7.51
CA LEU A 301 -26.26 7.93 -8.06
C LEU A 301 -27.44 6.94 -8.09
N SER A 302 -28.65 7.45 -7.90
CA SER A 302 -29.88 6.66 -7.97
C SER A 302 -30.58 6.95 -9.30
N GLY A 303 -30.62 5.97 -10.21
CA GLY A 303 -31.35 6.06 -11.49
C GLY A 303 -30.48 6.26 -12.74
N ASP A 304 -31.02 5.86 -13.90
CA ASP A 304 -30.27 5.74 -15.16
C ASP A 304 -29.83 7.07 -15.78
N LYS A 305 -30.58 8.15 -15.58
CA LYS A 305 -30.30 9.47 -16.20
C LYS A 305 -29.04 10.15 -15.65
N GLN A 306 -28.63 9.82 -14.44
CA GLN A 306 -27.44 10.35 -13.78
C GLN A 306 -26.17 9.53 -14.12
N ARG A 307 -26.33 8.30 -14.63
CA ARG A 307 -25.18 7.47 -15.08
C ARG A 307 -24.43 8.11 -16.25
N THR A 308 -25.15 8.73 -17.18
CA THR A 308 -24.58 9.38 -18.36
C THR A 308 -23.76 10.64 -18.05
N GLU A 309 -23.76 11.11 -16.79
CA GLU A 309 -22.96 12.28 -16.39
C GLU A 309 -21.49 11.94 -16.08
N ARG A 310 -21.16 10.67 -15.79
CA ARG A 310 -19.77 10.29 -15.48
C ARG A 310 -18.99 10.02 -16.75
N ALA A 311 -18.01 10.87 -17.02
CA ALA A 311 -17.08 10.73 -18.15
C ALA A 311 -15.98 9.66 -17.93
N TYR A 312 -16.15 8.75 -16.97
CA TYR A 312 -15.18 7.71 -16.62
C TYR A 312 -15.88 6.45 -16.09
N ASP A 313 -15.18 5.31 -16.17
CA ASP A 313 -15.67 4.02 -15.66
C ASP A 313 -15.63 3.98 -14.13
N PHE A 314 -16.73 4.38 -13.49
CA PHE A 314 -16.85 4.37 -12.04
C PHE A 314 -16.73 2.96 -11.44
N THR A 315 -17.33 1.95 -12.08
CA THR A 315 -17.33 0.58 -11.55
C THR A 315 -15.94 -0.03 -11.60
N GLY A 316 -15.19 0.22 -12.69
CA GLY A 316 -13.79 -0.16 -12.83
C GLY A 316 -12.90 0.50 -11.77
N VAL A 317 -13.10 1.79 -11.48
CA VAL A 317 -12.37 2.49 -10.41
C VAL A 317 -12.67 1.88 -9.03
N ILE A 318 -13.95 1.58 -8.72
CA ILE A 318 -14.29 0.91 -7.46
C ILE A 318 -13.62 -0.47 -7.38
N SER A 319 -13.67 -1.25 -8.45
CA SER A 319 -13.01 -2.56 -8.51
C SER A 319 -11.49 -2.45 -8.24
N TRP A 320 -10.85 -1.43 -8.82
CA TRP A 320 -9.43 -1.15 -8.60
C TRP A 320 -9.12 -0.84 -7.13
N PHE A 321 -9.91 0.03 -6.48
CA PHE A 321 -9.74 0.32 -5.06
C PHE A 321 -10.07 -0.90 -4.20
N ALA A 322 -11.15 -1.63 -4.49
CA ALA A 322 -11.55 -2.82 -3.74
C ALA A 322 -10.46 -3.90 -3.73
N ALA A 323 -9.75 -4.08 -4.85
CA ALA A 323 -8.61 -5.00 -4.94
C ALA A 323 -7.46 -4.59 -4.00
N LYS A 324 -7.20 -3.29 -3.85
CA LYS A 324 -6.07 -2.75 -3.07
C LYS A 324 -6.39 -2.42 -1.61
N CYS A 325 -7.65 -2.21 -1.26
CA CYS A 325 -8.06 -1.89 0.10
C CYS A 325 -8.06 -3.13 0.99
N ASP A 326 -7.99 -2.90 2.30
CA ASP A 326 -7.99 -3.93 3.34
C ASP A 326 -9.37 -4.04 4.00
N LEU A 327 -10.14 -2.95 3.98
CA LEU A 327 -11.52 -2.89 4.46
C LEU A 327 -12.39 -2.09 3.49
N ILE A 328 -13.63 -2.54 3.27
CA ILE A 328 -14.63 -1.84 2.46
C ILE A 328 -15.88 -1.63 3.31
N LEU A 329 -16.19 -0.37 3.62
CA LEU A 329 -17.38 0.02 4.37
C LEU A 329 -18.51 0.38 3.42
N LEU A 330 -19.59 -0.40 3.43
CA LEU A 330 -20.84 -0.11 2.74
C LEU A 330 -21.79 0.64 3.68
N LEU A 331 -21.94 1.95 3.47
CA LEU A 331 -22.78 2.83 4.29
C LEU A 331 -24.21 2.92 3.74
N PHE A 332 -25.18 2.73 4.63
CA PHE A 332 -26.61 2.86 4.39
C PHE A 332 -27.24 3.88 5.35
N ASP A 333 -28.33 4.48 4.91
CA ASP A 333 -29.16 5.39 5.70
C ASP A 333 -30.57 4.77 5.85
N PRO A 334 -31.12 4.65 7.08
CA PRO A 334 -32.45 4.10 7.35
C PRO A 334 -33.58 4.71 6.53
N HIS A 335 -33.46 5.99 6.17
CA HIS A 335 -34.46 6.70 5.37
C HIS A 335 -34.31 6.46 3.87
N LYS A 336 -33.18 5.90 3.42
CA LYS A 336 -32.84 5.68 2.01
C LYS A 336 -32.20 4.30 1.80
N LEU A 337 -32.97 3.26 2.04
CA LEU A 337 -32.53 1.87 1.88
C LEU A 337 -32.60 1.33 0.44
N ASP A 338 -33.12 2.09 -0.51
CA ASP A 338 -33.28 1.62 -1.89
C ASP A 338 -31.92 1.31 -2.51
N VAL A 339 -31.62 0.02 -2.70
CA VAL A 339 -30.42 -0.41 -3.41
C VAL A 339 -30.66 -0.22 -4.90
N SER A 340 -30.30 0.96 -5.40
CA SER A 340 -30.42 1.32 -6.82
C SER A 340 -29.68 0.30 -7.70
N ASP A 341 -30.08 0.16 -8.96
CA ASP A 341 -29.40 -0.77 -9.88
C ASP A 341 -27.93 -0.40 -10.10
N GLU A 342 -27.57 0.87 -9.97
CA GLU A 342 -26.17 1.30 -9.99
C GLU A 342 -25.43 0.82 -8.76
N PHE A 343 -26.05 0.93 -7.58
CA PHE A 343 -25.42 0.44 -6.37
C PHE A 343 -25.30 -1.08 -6.36
N LYS A 344 -26.26 -1.82 -6.95
CA LYS A 344 -26.12 -3.27 -7.18
C LYS A 344 -24.92 -3.61 -8.07
N ARG A 345 -24.67 -2.84 -9.15
CA ARG A 345 -23.50 -3.02 -10.02
C ARG A 345 -22.20 -2.76 -9.27
N VAL A 346 -22.15 -1.70 -8.47
CA VAL A 346 -21.01 -1.37 -7.61
C VAL A 346 -20.76 -2.47 -6.59
N ILE A 347 -21.79 -2.97 -5.89
CA ILE A 347 -21.64 -4.09 -4.95
C ILE A 347 -21.18 -5.36 -5.70
N SER A 348 -21.71 -5.60 -6.90
CA SER A 348 -21.31 -6.74 -7.73
C SER A 348 -19.85 -6.67 -8.19
N SER A 349 -19.27 -5.47 -8.32
CA SER A 349 -17.84 -5.32 -8.66
C SER A 349 -16.91 -5.56 -7.47
N LEU A 350 -17.45 -5.71 -6.26
CA LEU A 350 -16.69 -6.10 -5.07
C LEU A 350 -16.49 -7.62 -4.96
N ARG A 351 -17.11 -8.42 -5.83
CA ARG A 351 -17.01 -9.89 -5.82
C ARG A 351 -15.55 -10.35 -5.76
N GLY A 352 -15.27 -11.31 -4.89
CA GLY A 352 -13.91 -11.79 -4.62
C GLY A 352 -13.16 -10.97 -3.57
N ASN A 353 -13.77 -9.89 -3.06
CA ASN A 353 -13.30 -9.12 -1.92
C ASN A 353 -14.35 -9.09 -0.79
N ASP A 354 -15.29 -10.05 -0.80
CA ASP A 354 -16.43 -10.10 0.11
C ASP A 354 -16.00 -10.17 1.59
N ASP A 355 -14.86 -10.82 1.86
CA ASP A 355 -14.26 -10.95 3.19
C ASP A 355 -13.83 -9.60 3.80
N LYS A 356 -13.53 -8.61 2.95
CA LYS A 356 -13.18 -7.23 3.33
C LYS A 356 -14.40 -6.35 3.57
N VAL A 357 -15.58 -6.78 3.17
CA VAL A 357 -16.77 -5.92 3.20
C VAL A 357 -17.36 -5.91 4.61
N ARG A 358 -17.71 -4.72 5.09
CA ARG A 358 -18.49 -4.50 6.31
C ARG A 358 -19.60 -3.51 6.00
N VAL A 359 -20.75 -3.71 6.61
CA VAL A 359 -21.91 -2.86 6.37
C VAL A 359 -22.07 -1.92 7.55
N VAL A 360 -22.40 -0.66 7.30
CA VAL A 360 -22.69 0.33 8.34
C VAL A 360 -24.08 0.89 8.07
N LEU A 361 -25.02 0.63 8.97
CA LEU A 361 -26.31 1.29 8.99
C LEU A 361 -26.18 2.58 9.83
N ASN A 362 -25.85 3.67 9.14
CA ASN A 362 -25.58 4.97 9.74
C ASN A 362 -26.89 5.73 10.03
N LYS A 363 -26.84 6.77 10.88
CA LYS A 363 -28.02 7.58 11.26
C LYS A 363 -29.16 6.77 11.89
N ALA A 364 -28.82 5.67 12.57
CA ALA A 364 -29.80 4.81 13.23
C ALA A 364 -30.58 5.53 14.36
N ASP A 365 -30.00 6.59 14.93
CA ASP A 365 -30.64 7.47 15.93
C ASP A 365 -31.82 8.33 15.39
N GLN A 366 -32.05 8.31 14.08
CA GLN A 366 -33.12 9.08 13.44
C GLN A 366 -34.43 8.29 13.28
N VAL A 367 -34.43 6.99 13.63
CA VAL A 367 -35.60 6.12 13.53
C VAL A 367 -35.86 5.43 14.87
N ASP A 368 -37.13 5.15 15.16
CA ASP A 368 -37.47 4.39 16.37
C ASP A 368 -37.01 2.92 16.27
N THR A 369 -37.00 2.21 17.39
CA THR A 369 -36.54 0.81 17.47
C THR A 369 -37.32 -0.14 16.54
N GLN A 370 -38.63 0.06 16.38
CA GLN A 370 -39.44 -0.83 15.55
C GLN A 370 -39.15 -0.62 14.06
N GLN A 371 -39.04 0.64 13.64
CA GLN A 371 -38.63 1.03 12.30
C GLN A 371 -37.21 0.56 12.01
N LEU A 372 -36.28 0.72 12.96
CA LEU A 372 -34.91 0.23 12.83
C LEU A 372 -34.86 -1.28 12.54
N MET A 373 -35.63 -2.09 13.25
CA MET A 373 -35.68 -3.54 13.01
C MET A 373 -36.25 -3.88 11.62
N ARG A 374 -37.24 -3.13 11.14
CA ARG A 374 -37.79 -3.30 9.77
C ARG A 374 -36.76 -2.91 8.71
N VAL A 375 -36.08 -1.79 8.91
CA VAL A 375 -34.99 -1.27 8.06
C VAL A 375 -33.86 -2.29 7.99
N TYR A 376 -33.41 -2.79 9.13
CA TYR A 376 -32.38 -3.81 9.23
C TYR A 376 -32.75 -5.10 8.46
N GLY A 377 -33.97 -5.62 8.69
CA GLY A 377 -34.46 -6.79 7.97
C GLY A 377 -34.52 -6.59 6.45
N ALA A 378 -34.99 -5.42 5.99
CA ALA A 378 -35.03 -5.06 4.58
C ALA A 378 -33.62 -4.95 3.95
N LEU A 379 -32.67 -4.36 4.69
CA LEU A 379 -31.28 -4.24 4.27
C LEU A 379 -30.65 -5.62 4.08
N MET A 380 -30.77 -6.51 5.07
CA MET A 380 -30.21 -7.86 5.01
C MET A 380 -30.83 -8.68 3.87
N TRP A 381 -32.14 -8.56 3.67
CA TRP A 381 -32.83 -9.19 2.54
C TRP A 381 -32.31 -8.70 1.19
N SER A 382 -32.06 -7.39 1.05
CA SER A 382 -31.52 -6.81 -0.17
C SER A 382 -30.07 -7.23 -0.42
N LEU A 383 -29.21 -7.16 0.61
CA LEU A 383 -27.81 -7.57 0.51
C LEU A 383 -27.66 -9.05 0.16
N GLY A 384 -28.48 -9.92 0.76
CA GLY A 384 -28.47 -11.36 0.45
C GLY A 384 -28.75 -11.66 -1.02
N LYS A 385 -29.59 -10.84 -1.69
CA LYS A 385 -29.86 -10.99 -3.13
C LYS A 385 -28.71 -10.51 -4.02
N VAL A 386 -27.91 -9.55 -3.56
CA VAL A 386 -26.91 -8.87 -4.39
C VAL A 386 -25.52 -9.49 -4.22
N LEU A 387 -25.10 -9.74 -2.98
CA LEU A 387 -23.76 -10.27 -2.68
C LEU A 387 -23.61 -11.74 -3.09
N ASN A 388 -24.70 -12.52 -3.09
CA ASN A 388 -24.70 -13.93 -3.50
C ASN A 388 -23.58 -14.76 -2.81
N THR A 389 -23.27 -14.42 -1.55
CA THR A 389 -22.41 -15.21 -0.66
C THR A 389 -23.28 -15.96 0.35
N PRO A 390 -22.93 -17.20 0.73
CA PRO A 390 -23.60 -17.89 1.82
C PRO A 390 -23.30 -17.26 3.20
N GLU A 391 -22.27 -16.42 3.30
CA GLU A 391 -21.85 -15.79 4.55
C GLU A 391 -22.65 -14.52 4.85
N VAL A 392 -23.07 -14.39 6.10
CA VAL A 392 -23.82 -13.22 6.56
C VAL A 392 -22.85 -12.09 6.88
N MET A 393 -23.06 -10.93 6.27
CA MET A 393 -22.24 -9.74 6.49
C MET A 393 -22.47 -9.14 7.88
N ARG A 394 -21.39 -8.77 8.58
CA ARG A 394 -21.48 -7.95 9.80
C ARG A 394 -21.98 -6.55 9.46
N VAL A 395 -23.06 -6.14 10.11
CA VAL A 395 -23.67 -4.81 10.00
C VAL A 395 -23.44 -4.06 11.30
N TYR A 396 -22.77 -2.91 11.26
CA TYR A 396 -22.62 -2.01 12.40
C TYR A 396 -23.76 -1.00 12.42
N ILE A 397 -24.52 -0.94 13.51
CA ILE A 397 -25.69 -0.06 13.64
C ILE A 397 -25.36 1.13 14.52
N GLY A 398 -25.47 2.35 14.01
CA GLY A 398 -25.22 3.53 14.83
C GLY A 398 -25.30 4.83 14.07
N SER A 399 -24.79 5.88 14.69
CA SER A 399 -24.81 7.23 14.14
C SER A 399 -23.44 7.88 14.28
N PHE A 400 -22.68 7.84 13.20
CA PHE A 400 -21.26 8.20 13.19
C PHE A 400 -21.08 9.67 12.84
N HIS A 401 -21.44 10.53 13.79
CA HIS A 401 -21.32 11.98 13.66
C HIS A 401 -21.01 12.62 15.02
N GLY A 402 -20.49 13.85 14.99
CA GLY A 402 -20.05 14.55 16.21
C GLY A 402 -21.17 15.11 17.10
N LYS A 403 -22.46 14.80 16.85
CA LYS A 403 -23.56 15.28 17.69
C LYS A 403 -23.96 14.19 18.71
N PRO A 404 -24.48 14.59 19.89
CA PRO A 404 -25.00 13.63 20.85
C PRO A 404 -26.15 12.81 20.25
N ILE A 405 -26.22 11.53 20.65
CA ILE A 405 -27.31 10.62 20.28
C ILE A 405 -28.64 11.20 20.77
N ASN A 406 -29.67 11.14 19.93
CA ASN A 406 -31.00 11.58 20.31
C ASN A 406 -31.67 10.57 21.25
N ASP A 407 -31.47 10.76 22.56
CA ASP A 407 -32.00 9.91 23.63
C ASP A 407 -33.54 9.75 23.56
N ALA A 408 -34.27 10.71 22.97
CA ALA A 408 -35.72 10.68 22.84
C ALA A 408 -36.24 9.72 21.76
N VAL A 409 -35.43 9.39 20.74
CA VAL A 409 -35.85 8.57 19.59
C VAL A 409 -35.36 7.13 19.72
N GLY A 410 -34.12 6.92 20.20
CA GLY A 410 -33.54 5.58 20.32
C GLY A 410 -34.02 4.78 21.54
N GLY A 411 -34.56 5.46 22.56
CA GLY A 411 -34.80 4.86 23.86
C GLY A 411 -33.50 4.40 24.56
N PRO A 412 -33.57 3.92 25.81
CA PRO A 412 -32.39 3.51 26.57
C PRO A 412 -31.63 2.34 25.93
N ILE A 413 -32.34 1.43 25.24
CA ILE A 413 -31.74 0.28 24.54
C ILE A 413 -30.97 0.72 23.30
N GLY A 414 -31.47 1.72 22.56
CA GLY A 414 -30.83 2.19 21.33
C GLY A 414 -29.47 2.82 21.58
N LYS A 415 -29.33 3.61 22.64
CA LYS A 415 -28.05 4.24 22.99
C LYS A 415 -26.96 3.21 23.30
N GLU A 416 -27.25 2.27 24.19
CA GLU A 416 -26.30 1.22 24.57
C GLU A 416 -25.93 0.36 23.35
N LEU A 417 -26.90 0.04 22.48
CA LEU A 417 -26.64 -0.67 21.24
C LEU A 417 -25.69 0.12 20.32
N PHE A 418 -25.98 1.40 20.06
CA PHE A 418 -25.17 2.22 19.15
C PHE A 418 -23.75 2.43 19.66
N GLU A 419 -23.57 2.62 20.97
CA GLU A 419 -22.25 2.74 21.60
C GLU A 419 -21.46 1.44 21.46
N LYS A 420 -22.05 0.28 21.77
CA LYS A 420 -21.40 -1.03 21.60
C LYS A 420 -21.03 -1.31 20.15
N GLU A 421 -21.93 -1.03 19.21
CA GLU A 421 -21.69 -1.24 17.78
C GLU A 421 -20.61 -0.31 17.22
N GLN A 422 -20.53 0.92 17.75
CA GLN A 422 -19.45 1.85 17.43
C GLN A 422 -18.11 1.38 17.98
N ASP A 423 -18.08 0.86 19.22
CA ASP A 423 -16.88 0.30 19.82
C ASP A 423 -16.39 -0.95 19.07
N ASP A 424 -17.29 -1.84 18.66
CA ASP A 424 -16.98 -3.00 17.82
C ASP A 424 -16.36 -2.56 16.48
N LEU A 425 -16.94 -1.55 15.81
CA LEU A 425 -16.40 -1.01 14.56
C LEU A 425 -15.01 -0.40 14.78
N LEU A 426 -14.81 0.37 15.85
CA LEU A 426 -13.51 0.94 16.20
C LEU A 426 -12.47 -0.15 16.49
N SER A 427 -12.88 -1.26 17.13
CA SER A 427 -12.02 -2.43 17.32
C SER A 427 -11.62 -3.05 15.98
N ASP A 428 -12.57 -3.27 15.07
CA ASP A 428 -12.29 -3.84 13.74
C ASP A 428 -11.35 -2.92 12.94
N LEU A 429 -11.55 -1.60 13.03
CA LEU A 429 -10.67 -0.59 12.41
C LEU A 429 -9.24 -0.60 12.99
N LYS A 430 -9.10 -0.77 14.31
CA LYS A 430 -7.79 -0.87 14.97
C LYS A 430 -7.02 -2.13 14.59
N ASP A 431 -7.74 -3.21 14.31
CA ASP A 431 -7.13 -4.48 13.88
C ASP A 431 -6.71 -4.49 12.40
N ILE A 432 -7.12 -3.48 11.60
CA ILE A 432 -6.82 -3.44 10.16
C ILE A 432 -5.33 -3.57 9.87
N PRO A 433 -4.42 -2.79 10.49
CA PRO A 433 -3.01 -2.87 10.15
C PRO A 433 -2.41 -4.26 10.39
N LYS A 434 -2.82 -4.90 11.49
CA LYS A 434 -2.47 -6.29 11.79
C LYS A 434 -2.96 -7.24 10.70
N LYS A 435 -4.26 -7.21 10.38
CA LYS A 435 -4.88 -8.05 9.35
C LYS A 435 -4.31 -7.78 7.95
N ALA A 436 -3.96 -6.54 7.64
CA ALA A 436 -3.37 -6.12 6.37
C ALA A 436 -1.98 -6.73 6.16
N CYS A 437 -1.16 -6.81 7.22
CA CYS A 437 0.14 -7.48 7.16
C CYS A 437 -0.01 -8.96 6.77
N ASP A 438 -0.89 -9.69 7.47
CA ASP A 438 -1.18 -11.09 7.18
C ASP A 438 -1.75 -11.29 5.77
N ARG A 439 -2.65 -10.39 5.36
CA ARG A 439 -3.21 -10.40 4.01
C ARG A 439 -2.14 -10.20 2.94
N ARG A 440 -1.22 -9.26 3.13
CA ARG A 440 -0.12 -9.02 2.17
C ARG A 440 0.76 -10.23 1.99
N ILE A 441 1.07 -10.95 3.07
CA ILE A 441 1.82 -12.22 3.00
C ILE A 441 1.04 -13.22 2.13
N ASN A 442 -0.26 -13.39 2.40
CA ASN A 442 -1.11 -14.33 1.67
C ASN A 442 -1.25 -13.97 0.18
N GLU A 443 -1.48 -12.70 -0.15
CA GLU A 443 -1.56 -12.24 -1.54
C GLU A 443 -0.22 -12.36 -2.26
N PHE A 444 0.90 -12.12 -1.57
CA PHE A 444 2.23 -12.35 -2.12
C PHE A 444 2.46 -13.82 -2.48
N VAL A 445 2.06 -14.74 -1.60
CA VAL A 445 2.14 -16.20 -1.85
C VAL A 445 1.23 -16.62 -3.00
N LYS A 446 -0.02 -16.12 -3.05
CA LYS A 446 -0.94 -16.39 -4.17
C LYS A 446 -0.36 -15.91 -5.51
N ARG A 447 0.19 -14.68 -5.54
CA ARG A 447 0.84 -14.12 -6.72
C ARG A 447 2.03 -14.96 -7.17
N ALA A 448 2.88 -15.39 -6.24
CA ALA A 448 4.03 -16.24 -6.54
C ALA A 448 3.61 -17.58 -7.17
N ARG A 449 2.55 -18.22 -6.64
CA ARG A 449 1.98 -19.43 -7.24
C ARG A 449 1.43 -19.17 -8.64
N ALA A 450 0.65 -18.11 -8.83
CA ALA A 450 0.07 -17.74 -10.12
C ALA A 450 1.15 -17.47 -11.18
N ALA A 451 2.21 -16.73 -10.83
CA ALA A 451 3.34 -16.48 -11.71
C ALA A 451 4.11 -17.76 -12.09
N LYS A 452 4.26 -18.70 -11.15
CA LYS A 452 4.87 -20.01 -11.40
C LYS A 452 4.05 -20.85 -12.38
N ILE A 453 2.74 -20.90 -12.19
CA ILE A 453 1.81 -21.62 -13.07
C ILE A 453 1.81 -20.99 -14.47
N HIS A 454 1.76 -19.66 -14.55
CA HIS A 454 1.89 -18.91 -15.79
C HIS A 454 3.18 -19.27 -16.55
N ALA A 455 4.32 -19.32 -15.84
CA ALA A 455 5.59 -19.71 -16.43
C ALA A 455 5.56 -21.14 -17.01
N TYR A 456 4.91 -22.09 -16.34
CA TYR A 456 4.72 -23.44 -16.88
C TYR A 456 3.81 -23.46 -18.10
N ILE A 457 2.70 -22.72 -18.09
CA ILE A 457 1.78 -22.61 -19.24
C ILE A 457 2.52 -22.07 -20.46
N ILE A 458 3.18 -20.91 -20.32
CA ILE A 458 3.92 -20.27 -21.42
C ILE A 458 5.02 -21.19 -21.96
N SER A 459 5.76 -21.84 -21.06
CA SER A 459 6.84 -22.76 -21.45
C SER A 459 6.32 -24.01 -22.16
N HIS A 460 5.18 -24.55 -21.71
CA HIS A 460 4.50 -25.68 -22.34
C HIS A 460 4.02 -25.33 -23.74
N LEU A 461 3.33 -24.20 -23.89
CA LEU A 461 2.89 -23.72 -25.21
C LEU A 461 4.07 -23.52 -26.16
N LYS A 462 5.20 -22.96 -25.67
CA LYS A 462 6.43 -22.82 -26.45
C LYS A 462 7.03 -24.19 -26.85
N LYS A 463 6.95 -25.19 -25.97
CA LYS A 463 7.45 -26.56 -26.22
C LYS A 463 6.63 -27.27 -27.31
N GLU A 464 5.32 -27.03 -27.37
CA GLU A 464 4.42 -27.62 -28.38
C GLU A 464 4.52 -26.96 -29.77
N MET A 465 5.22 -25.83 -29.91
CA MET A 465 5.37 -25.14 -31.19
C MET A 465 6.34 -25.89 -32.14
N PRO A 466 6.00 -26.06 -33.43
CA PRO A 466 6.89 -26.71 -34.40
C PRO A 466 8.07 -25.81 -34.74
N SER A 467 9.25 -26.41 -34.96
CA SER A 467 10.49 -25.66 -35.16
C SER A 467 10.59 -24.94 -36.51
N MET A 468 9.97 -25.46 -37.58
CA MET A 468 10.13 -24.95 -38.95
C MET A 468 8.80 -24.57 -39.64
N ILE A 469 7.92 -25.53 -39.93
CA ILE A 469 6.74 -25.33 -40.79
C ILE A 469 5.44 -25.45 -39.98
N GLY A 470 4.41 -24.68 -40.35
CA GLY A 470 3.05 -24.82 -39.79
C GLY A 470 2.80 -24.06 -38.48
N LYS A 471 3.71 -23.17 -38.06
CA LYS A 471 3.63 -22.41 -36.81
C LYS A 471 2.29 -21.71 -36.59
N THR A 472 1.74 -21.06 -37.61
CA THR A 472 0.45 -20.36 -37.50
C THR A 472 -0.72 -21.31 -37.21
N LYS A 473 -0.79 -22.45 -37.92
CA LYS A 473 -1.82 -23.47 -37.71
C LYS A 473 -1.67 -24.13 -36.33
N ALA A 474 -0.44 -24.40 -35.91
CA ALA A 474 -0.14 -24.96 -34.59
C ALA A 474 -0.55 -23.99 -33.47
N GLN A 475 -0.21 -22.70 -33.58
CA GLN A 475 -0.63 -21.67 -32.63
C GLN A 475 -2.15 -21.55 -32.54
N GLN A 476 -2.86 -21.49 -33.67
CA GLN A 476 -4.34 -21.47 -33.67
C GLN A 476 -4.91 -22.70 -32.97
N LYS A 477 -4.34 -23.89 -33.20
CA LYS A 477 -4.76 -25.13 -32.55
C LYS A 477 -4.51 -25.10 -31.04
N LEU A 478 -3.35 -24.59 -30.59
CA LEU A 478 -3.02 -24.47 -29.17
C LEU A 478 -3.98 -23.50 -28.45
N ILE A 479 -4.25 -22.34 -29.05
CA ILE A 479 -5.18 -21.34 -28.49
C ILE A 479 -6.62 -21.90 -28.43
N ALA A 480 -7.05 -22.63 -29.47
CA ALA A 480 -8.38 -23.24 -29.51
C ALA A 480 -8.57 -24.36 -28.48
N ASN A 481 -7.50 -25.08 -28.11
CA ASN A 481 -7.55 -26.18 -27.15
C ASN A 481 -6.87 -25.82 -25.80
N LEU A 482 -6.84 -24.54 -25.44
CA LEU A 482 -6.09 -24.05 -24.28
C LEU A 482 -6.51 -24.72 -22.97
N ASP A 483 -7.79 -25.05 -22.81
CA ASP A 483 -8.34 -25.83 -21.70
C ASP A 483 -7.65 -27.19 -21.54
N ARG A 484 -7.42 -27.90 -22.65
CA ARG A 484 -6.72 -29.18 -22.66
C ARG A 484 -5.24 -29.02 -22.38
N GLU A 485 -4.63 -27.94 -22.89
CA GLU A 485 -3.23 -27.63 -22.61
C GLU A 485 -3.01 -27.31 -21.13
N PHE A 486 -3.92 -26.56 -20.49
CA PHE A 486 -3.90 -26.35 -19.03
C PHE A 486 -3.99 -27.67 -18.27
N GLY A 487 -4.89 -28.58 -18.68
CA GLY A 487 -5.01 -29.91 -18.08
C GLY A 487 -3.78 -30.82 -18.27
N LYS A 488 -2.95 -30.59 -19.31
CA LYS A 488 -1.65 -31.27 -19.43
C LYS A 488 -0.65 -30.70 -18.42
N VAL A 489 -0.51 -29.37 -18.37
CA VAL A 489 0.38 -28.68 -17.42
C VAL A 489 0.04 -29.04 -15.98
N GLN A 490 -1.25 -29.07 -15.64
CA GLN A 490 -1.73 -29.45 -14.33
C GLN A 490 -1.23 -30.86 -13.91
N ARG A 491 -1.31 -31.83 -14.83
CA ARG A 491 -0.90 -33.22 -14.57
C ARG A 491 0.61 -33.40 -14.55
N GLU A 492 1.33 -32.73 -15.46
CA GLU A 492 2.80 -32.82 -15.55
C GLU A 492 3.49 -32.25 -14.31
N PHE A 493 2.95 -31.17 -13.73
CA PHE A 493 3.56 -30.47 -12.59
C PHE A 493 2.80 -30.64 -11.26
N HIS A 494 1.79 -31.51 -11.21
CA HIS A 494 0.97 -31.79 -10.01
C HIS A 494 0.38 -30.55 -9.35
N LEU A 495 -0.23 -29.68 -10.15
CA LEU A 495 -0.74 -28.38 -9.72
C LEU A 495 -2.23 -28.45 -9.33
N SER A 496 -2.63 -27.59 -8.39
CA SER A 496 -4.05 -27.44 -8.02
C SER A 496 -4.82 -26.77 -9.16
N PRO A 497 -6.03 -27.26 -9.52
CA PRO A 497 -6.85 -26.63 -10.54
C PRO A 497 -7.29 -25.22 -10.14
N GLY A 498 -7.45 -24.94 -8.84
CA GLY A 498 -7.90 -23.64 -8.33
C GLY A 498 -6.88 -22.52 -8.48
N ASP A 499 -5.62 -22.84 -8.75
CA ASP A 499 -4.56 -21.84 -8.95
C ASP A 499 -4.40 -21.44 -10.44
N PHE A 500 -5.13 -22.09 -11.37
CA PHE A 500 -5.06 -21.76 -12.79
C PHE A 500 -5.91 -20.52 -13.13
N PRO A 501 -5.44 -19.68 -14.08
CA PRO A 501 -6.21 -18.53 -14.54
C PRO A 501 -7.46 -18.95 -15.32
N ASN A 502 -8.42 -18.03 -15.47
CA ASN A 502 -9.57 -18.24 -16.33
C ASN A 502 -9.12 -18.45 -17.79
N VAL A 503 -9.55 -19.56 -18.39
CA VAL A 503 -9.07 -19.99 -19.72
C VAL A 503 -9.47 -19.00 -20.81
N GLU A 504 -10.69 -18.48 -20.76
CA GLU A 504 -11.25 -17.58 -21.77
C GLU A 504 -10.52 -16.24 -21.79
N HIS A 505 -10.32 -15.64 -20.62
CA HIS A 505 -9.56 -14.40 -20.50
C HIS A 505 -8.10 -14.59 -20.91
N TYR A 506 -7.48 -15.71 -20.49
CA TYR A 506 -6.11 -16.02 -20.89
C TYR A 506 -5.98 -16.24 -22.40
N ARG A 507 -6.98 -16.88 -23.03
CA ARG A 507 -7.05 -17.09 -24.48
C ARG A 507 -7.08 -15.78 -25.25
N GLU A 508 -7.87 -14.81 -24.78
CA GLU A 508 -7.94 -13.47 -25.34
C GLU A 508 -6.56 -12.78 -25.29
N SER A 509 -5.93 -12.70 -24.11
CA SER A 509 -4.59 -12.13 -23.96
C SER A 509 -3.56 -12.84 -24.85
N LEU A 510 -3.58 -14.18 -24.87
CA LEU A 510 -2.64 -15.00 -25.65
C LEU A 510 -2.76 -14.77 -27.16
N SER A 511 -3.95 -14.42 -27.65
CA SER A 511 -4.21 -14.23 -29.09
C SER A 511 -3.39 -13.10 -29.71
N HIS A 512 -2.97 -12.13 -28.90
CA HIS A 512 -2.14 -10.99 -29.32
C HIS A 512 -0.65 -11.31 -29.42
N TYR A 513 -0.23 -12.51 -29.00
CA TYR A 513 1.18 -12.91 -28.97
C TYR A 513 1.53 -13.98 -30.01
N ASN A 514 2.80 -14.02 -30.38
CA ASN A 514 3.36 -15.14 -31.12
C ASN A 514 4.00 -16.13 -30.15
N ILE A 515 3.42 -17.32 -30.02
CA ILE A 515 3.87 -18.35 -29.07
C ILE A 515 5.31 -18.77 -29.34
N ASP A 516 5.77 -18.72 -30.59
CA ASP A 516 7.14 -19.07 -30.95
C ASP A 516 8.17 -18.06 -30.41
N LYS A 517 7.76 -16.86 -29.98
CA LYS A 517 8.66 -15.87 -29.37
C LYS A 517 8.78 -16.01 -27.85
N PHE A 518 8.03 -16.93 -27.24
CA PHE A 518 8.13 -17.14 -25.79
C PHE A 518 9.41 -17.86 -25.39
N GLU A 519 9.80 -17.61 -24.14
CA GLU A 519 10.92 -18.26 -23.49
C GLU A 519 10.60 -19.73 -23.18
N LYS A 520 11.63 -20.58 -23.25
CA LYS A 520 11.54 -21.95 -22.72
C LYS A 520 11.56 -21.92 -21.19
N LEU A 521 11.21 -23.04 -20.57
CA LEU A 521 11.27 -23.17 -19.11
C LEU A 521 12.71 -22.96 -18.61
N LYS A 522 12.88 -22.12 -17.60
CA LYS A 522 14.15 -21.84 -16.93
C LYS A 522 14.09 -22.40 -15.50
N PRO A 523 14.57 -23.63 -15.26
CA PRO A 523 14.44 -24.29 -13.96
C PRO A 523 14.99 -23.49 -12.78
N LYS A 524 16.06 -22.71 -12.99
CA LYS A 524 16.66 -21.86 -11.96
C LYS A 524 15.69 -20.79 -11.42
N LEU A 525 14.86 -20.20 -12.28
CA LEU A 525 13.89 -19.18 -11.86
C LEU A 525 12.73 -19.81 -11.08
N ILE A 526 12.29 -20.99 -11.51
CA ILE A 526 11.26 -21.77 -10.81
C ILE A 526 11.77 -22.18 -9.43
N GLN A 527 12.97 -22.75 -9.35
CA GLN A 527 13.60 -23.16 -8.08
C GLN A 527 13.75 -21.97 -7.13
N ALA A 528 14.13 -20.79 -7.63
CA ALA A 528 14.21 -19.61 -6.78
C ALA A 528 12.87 -19.27 -6.13
N VAL A 529 11.76 -19.36 -6.86
CA VAL A 529 10.40 -19.14 -6.32
C VAL A 529 9.97 -20.28 -5.40
N ASP A 530 10.33 -21.53 -5.68
CA ASP A 530 10.06 -22.66 -4.78
C ASP A 530 10.82 -22.52 -3.45
N ASP A 531 12.10 -22.12 -3.49
CA ASP A 531 12.90 -21.85 -2.29
C ASP A 531 12.31 -20.68 -1.48
N MET A 532 11.83 -19.65 -2.18
CA MET A 532 11.16 -18.49 -1.57
C MET A 532 9.92 -18.92 -0.79
N LEU A 533 9.06 -19.74 -1.40
CA LEU A 533 7.82 -20.22 -0.80
C LEU A 533 8.07 -21.25 0.31
N GLY A 534 9.03 -22.16 0.12
CA GLY A 534 9.29 -23.29 1.02
C GLY A 534 10.15 -22.93 2.22
N TYR A 535 11.06 -21.96 2.09
CA TYR A 535 12.04 -21.65 3.13
C TYR A 535 12.11 -20.17 3.49
N ASP A 536 12.23 -19.26 2.52
CA ASP A 536 12.50 -17.85 2.84
C ASP A 536 11.33 -17.15 3.53
N ILE A 537 10.11 -17.33 3.03
CA ILE A 537 8.91 -16.74 3.65
C ILE A 537 8.71 -17.32 5.07
N PRO A 538 8.72 -18.65 5.28
CA PRO A 538 8.65 -19.20 6.64
C PRO A 538 9.75 -18.68 7.58
N ASN A 539 10.99 -18.53 7.10
CA ASN A 539 12.08 -17.99 7.90
C ASN A 539 11.90 -16.49 8.20
N LEU A 540 11.39 -15.71 7.25
CA LEU A 540 11.05 -14.30 7.45
C LEU A 540 10.03 -14.16 8.58
N LEU A 541 8.95 -14.95 8.55
CA LEU A 541 7.88 -14.91 9.55
C LEU A 541 8.32 -15.43 10.93
N LYS A 542 9.36 -16.27 10.99
CA LYS A 542 9.99 -16.67 12.27
C LYS A 542 10.84 -15.56 12.88
N ASN A 543 11.52 -14.79 12.04
CA ASN A 543 12.48 -13.78 12.49
C ASN A 543 11.85 -12.42 12.77
N PHE A 544 10.75 -12.09 12.10
CA PHE A 544 10.05 -10.82 12.26
C PHE A 544 8.60 -11.09 12.68
N ARG A 545 8.17 -10.43 13.75
CA ARG A 545 6.77 -10.43 14.17
C ARG A 545 5.99 -9.35 13.42
N ASN A 546 4.67 -9.52 13.39
CA ASN A 546 3.78 -8.48 12.91
C ASN A 546 3.97 -7.24 13.82
N PRO A 547 4.32 -6.06 13.29
CA PRO A 547 4.59 -4.88 14.11
C PRO A 547 3.34 -4.37 14.86
N TYR A 548 2.15 -4.86 14.48
CA TYR A 548 0.86 -4.52 15.07
C TYR A 548 0.34 -5.61 16.04
N GLU A 549 1.17 -6.60 16.41
CA GLU A 549 0.83 -7.65 17.39
C GLU A 549 1.05 -7.26 18.86
#